data_AF-A0A7X3ZDG9-F1
#
_entry.id   AF-A0A7X3ZDG9-F1
#
_cell.length_a   1.000
_cell.length_b   1.000
_cell.length_c   1.000
_cell.angle_alpha   90.00
_cell.angle_beta   90.00
_cell.angle_gamma   90.00
#
_symmetry.space_group_name_H-M   'P 1'
#
loop_
_entity.id
_entity.type
_entity.pdbx_description
1 polymer ?
#
loop_
_entity_poly.entity_id
_entity_poly.type
_entity_poly.pdbx_seq_one_letter_code
_entity_poly.pdbx_strand_id
1 'polypeptide(L)'
;MWRAADEGLWSWELAEAACATIVDKPEGAMEEHCQNPALFVVEYSDGLRGAVLMLNGYVHDLAYAARVDGQVQACEFHAQGHGGPEGAYAHFSYLSLNVEEMFLSGEAQYPVERTLLTSGVLEAALTSRYEGYKRLETPWLDLEYQSYDVFRWRPTGPRPTGACLDPWPPRA
;
A
#
# COMPACT_ATOMS: atom_id res chain seq x y z
N MET A 1 -2.97 -12.96 -13.53
CA MET A 1 -1.94 -11.95 -13.19
C MET A 1 -0.83 -11.92 -14.23
N TRP A 2 -0.09 -13.01 -14.44
CA TRP A 2 1.09 -13.05 -15.33
C TRP A 2 0.77 -12.69 -16.78
N ARG A 3 -0.23 -13.35 -17.36
CA ARG A 3 -0.77 -12.98 -18.68
C ARG A 3 -1.18 -11.51 -18.78
N ALA A 4 -1.68 -10.91 -17.70
CA ALA A 4 -2.06 -9.50 -17.69
C ALA A 4 -0.84 -8.57 -17.78
N ALA A 5 0.33 -8.97 -17.27
CA ALA A 5 1.56 -8.23 -17.52
C ALA A 5 2.03 -8.39 -18.96
N ASP A 6 1.94 -9.59 -19.55
CA ASP A 6 2.28 -9.82 -20.96
C ASP A 6 1.39 -8.98 -21.90
N GLU A 7 0.14 -8.75 -21.49
CA GLU A 7 -0.81 -7.85 -22.17
C GLU A 7 -0.62 -6.37 -21.82
N GLY A 8 0.36 -6.02 -20.97
CA GLY A 8 0.72 -4.64 -20.62
C GLY A 8 -0.22 -3.95 -19.63
N LEU A 9 -1.06 -4.69 -18.91
CA LEU A 9 -1.98 -4.14 -17.90
C LEU A 9 -1.26 -3.71 -16.61
N TRP A 10 -0.09 -4.27 -16.34
CA TRP A 10 0.81 -3.85 -15.27
C TRP A 10 2.28 -4.12 -15.67
N SER A 11 3.23 -3.53 -14.95
CA SER A 11 4.66 -3.52 -15.33
C SER A 11 5.48 -4.55 -14.54
N TRP A 12 6.09 -5.50 -15.25
CA TRP A 12 7.11 -6.41 -14.70
C TRP A 12 8.25 -5.65 -14.03
N GLU A 13 8.83 -4.67 -14.75
CA GLU A 13 9.96 -3.85 -14.27
C GLU A 13 9.65 -3.18 -12.92
N LEU A 14 8.44 -2.64 -12.73
CA LEU A 14 8.06 -2.03 -11.46
C LEU A 14 7.86 -3.07 -10.35
N ALA A 15 7.23 -4.21 -10.64
CA ALA A 15 7.04 -5.26 -9.63
C ALA A 15 8.38 -5.86 -9.17
N GLU A 16 9.29 -6.12 -10.11
CA GLU A 16 10.65 -6.60 -9.82
C GLU A 16 11.44 -5.56 -9.03
N ALA A 17 11.37 -4.28 -9.41
CA ALA A 17 12.03 -3.20 -8.67
C ALA A 17 11.53 -3.09 -7.23
N ALA A 18 10.20 -3.18 -7.00
CA ALA A 18 9.62 -3.20 -5.67
C ALA A 18 10.07 -4.43 -4.87
N CYS A 19 10.04 -5.63 -5.47
CA CYS A 19 10.47 -6.85 -4.79
C CYS A 19 11.97 -6.84 -4.48
N ALA A 20 12.80 -6.20 -5.31
CA ALA A 20 14.23 -6.10 -5.10
C ALA A 20 14.63 -5.25 -3.87
N THR A 21 13.73 -4.39 -3.36
CA THR A 21 13.99 -3.65 -2.12
C THR A 21 13.76 -4.46 -0.86
N ILE A 22 13.09 -5.61 -0.98
CA ILE A 22 12.73 -6.47 0.15
C ILE A 22 13.87 -7.45 0.42
N VAL A 23 14.37 -7.44 1.65
CA VAL A 23 15.50 -8.29 2.06
C VAL A 23 15.06 -9.72 2.32
N ASP A 24 13.92 -9.91 3.00
CA ASP A 24 13.44 -11.23 3.45
C ASP A 24 12.46 -11.85 2.43
N LYS A 25 12.99 -12.28 1.27
CA LYS A 25 12.22 -12.98 0.25
C LYS A 25 12.98 -14.19 -0.30
N PRO A 26 12.29 -15.26 -0.73
CA PRO A 26 12.96 -16.43 -1.28
C PRO A 26 13.65 -16.11 -2.62
N GLU A 27 14.68 -16.89 -2.94
CA GLU A 27 15.32 -16.86 -4.26
C GLU A 27 14.39 -17.40 -5.35
N GLY A 28 14.57 -16.95 -6.58
CA GLY A 28 13.77 -17.38 -7.73
C GLY A 28 12.71 -16.36 -8.16
N ALA A 29 11.97 -16.73 -9.21
CA ALA A 29 10.98 -15.86 -9.84
C ALA A 29 9.67 -15.83 -9.04
N MET A 30 8.99 -14.68 -8.98
CA MET A 30 7.78 -14.53 -8.18
C MET A 30 6.67 -15.53 -8.58
N GLU A 31 6.62 -15.90 -9.86
CA GLU A 31 5.65 -16.87 -10.39
C GLU A 31 5.84 -18.29 -9.85
N GLU A 32 7.06 -18.65 -9.45
CA GLU A 32 7.39 -19.98 -8.91
C GLU A 32 6.90 -20.14 -7.47
N HIS A 33 6.74 -19.03 -6.74
CA HIS A 33 6.36 -19.01 -5.33
C HIS A 33 4.87 -18.68 -5.10
N CYS A 34 4.24 -17.97 -6.04
CA CYS A 34 2.86 -17.52 -5.90
C CYS A 34 1.85 -18.50 -6.52
N GLN A 35 1.31 -19.41 -5.71
CA GLN A 35 0.27 -20.36 -6.15
C GLN A 35 -1.08 -19.69 -6.46
N ASN A 36 -1.44 -18.64 -5.72
CA ASN A 36 -2.72 -17.94 -5.88
C ASN A 36 -2.56 -16.41 -5.75
N PRO A 37 -1.89 -15.77 -6.73
CA PRO A 37 -1.66 -14.34 -6.69
C PRO A 37 -2.95 -13.56 -7.05
N ALA A 38 -3.16 -12.41 -6.42
CA ALA A 38 -4.28 -11.51 -6.74
C ALA A 38 -3.77 -10.17 -7.27
N LEU A 39 -4.41 -9.68 -8.34
CA LEU A 39 -4.06 -8.43 -9.01
C LEU A 39 -5.26 -7.51 -8.99
N PHE A 40 -5.05 -6.26 -8.59
CA PHE A 40 -5.95 -5.15 -8.84
C PHE A 40 -5.28 -4.20 -9.82
N VAL A 41 -5.98 -3.78 -10.87
CA VAL A 41 -5.51 -2.80 -11.85
C VAL A 41 -6.45 -1.60 -11.81
N VAL A 42 -5.88 -0.41 -11.77
CA VAL A 42 -6.60 0.86 -11.69
C VAL A 42 -6.09 1.78 -12.79
N GLU A 43 -7.00 2.36 -13.57
CA GLU A 43 -6.71 3.42 -14.53
C GLU A 43 -7.36 4.71 -14.01
N TYR A 44 -6.55 5.74 -13.79
CA TYR A 44 -6.99 7.04 -13.32
C TYR A 44 -7.43 7.91 -14.51
N SER A 45 -8.25 8.93 -14.26
CA SER A 45 -8.83 9.80 -15.29
C SER A 45 -7.77 10.63 -16.04
N ASP A 46 -6.59 10.83 -15.46
CA ASP A 46 -5.43 11.47 -16.06
C ASP A 46 -4.54 10.52 -16.89
N GLY A 47 -4.92 9.24 -16.97
CA GLY A 47 -4.19 8.20 -17.69
C GLY A 47 -3.10 7.52 -16.86
N LEU A 48 -2.89 7.90 -15.60
CA LEU A 48 -2.03 7.14 -14.70
C LEU A 48 -2.59 5.73 -14.54
N ARG A 49 -1.70 4.73 -14.49
CA ARG A 49 -2.06 3.33 -14.24
C ARG A 49 -1.39 2.82 -12.98
N GLY A 50 -2.19 2.28 -12.08
CA GLY A 50 -1.75 1.65 -10.85
C GLY A 50 -2.05 0.15 -10.84
N ALA A 51 -1.21 -0.61 -10.15
CA ALA A 51 -1.45 -2.02 -9.90
C ALA A 51 -1.11 -2.37 -8.45
N VAL A 52 -1.94 -3.21 -7.83
CA VAL A 52 -1.67 -3.82 -6.52
C VAL A 52 -1.55 -5.32 -6.71
N LEU A 53 -0.39 -5.86 -6.37
CA LEU A 53 -0.08 -7.27 -6.48
C LEU A 53 -0.05 -7.88 -5.08
N MET A 54 -0.89 -8.88 -4.85
CA MET A 54 -0.83 -9.74 -3.67
C MET A 54 -0.02 -10.99 -4.03
N LEU A 55 1.28 -10.95 -3.71
CA LEU A 55 2.25 -12.00 -4.03
C LEU A 55 2.39 -13.00 -2.87
N ASN A 56 1.25 -13.59 -2.48
CA ASN A 56 1.19 -14.56 -1.38
C ASN A 56 2.16 -15.73 -1.64
N GLY A 57 3.05 -16.00 -0.66
CA GLY A 57 4.08 -17.03 -0.75
C GLY A 57 5.45 -16.53 -1.23
N TYR A 58 5.52 -15.33 -1.82
CA TYR A 58 6.77 -14.71 -2.26
C TYR A 58 7.19 -13.53 -1.39
N VAL A 59 6.23 -12.67 -1.03
CA VAL A 59 6.48 -11.46 -0.25
C VAL A 59 5.63 -11.48 1.02
N HIS A 60 6.27 -11.23 2.15
CA HIS A 60 5.62 -10.97 3.44
C HIS A 60 5.64 -9.48 3.81
N ASP A 61 6.52 -8.74 3.15
CA ASP A 61 6.68 -7.30 3.30
C ASP A 61 5.78 -6.46 2.39
N LEU A 62 5.92 -5.15 2.50
CA LEU A 62 5.24 -4.21 1.64
C LEU A 62 6.30 -3.37 0.93
N ALA A 63 6.18 -3.28 -0.38
CA ALA A 63 7.02 -2.46 -1.21
C ALA A 63 6.19 -1.72 -2.26
N TYR A 64 6.76 -0.65 -2.76
CA TYR A 64 6.17 0.19 -3.78
C TYR A 64 7.22 0.53 -4.82
N ALA A 65 6.80 0.60 -6.08
CA ALA A 65 7.60 1.16 -7.15
C ALA A 65 6.74 1.99 -8.08
N ALA A 66 7.34 3.03 -8.66
CA ALA A 66 6.71 3.91 -9.62
C ALA A 66 7.72 4.43 -10.63
N ARG A 67 7.20 4.94 -11.74
CA ARG A 67 8.00 5.72 -12.69
C ARG A 67 7.77 7.21 -12.43
N VAL A 68 8.84 7.91 -12.08
CA VAL A 68 8.84 9.35 -11.84
C VAL A 68 9.86 9.96 -12.79
N ASP A 69 9.42 10.90 -13.64
CA ASP A 69 10.25 11.52 -14.69
C ASP A 69 10.99 10.51 -15.57
N GLY A 70 10.32 9.41 -15.90
CA GLY A 70 10.87 8.32 -16.73
C GLY A 70 11.75 7.32 -15.97
N GLN A 71 12.13 7.60 -14.72
CA GLN A 71 12.99 6.75 -13.90
C GLN A 71 12.18 5.87 -12.95
N VAL A 72 12.60 4.62 -12.79
CA VAL A 72 12.01 3.73 -11.78
C VAL A 72 12.54 4.10 -10.41
N GLN A 73 11.63 4.34 -9.47
CA GLN A 73 11.93 4.48 -8.05
C GLN A 73 11.20 3.39 -7.29
N ALA A 74 11.85 2.81 -6.29
CA ALA A 74 11.28 1.76 -5.47
C ALA A 74 11.68 1.92 -4.01
N CYS A 75 10.80 1.49 -3.10
CA CYS A 75 11.08 1.43 -1.68
C CYS A 75 10.31 0.29 -1.01
N GLU A 76 10.93 -0.28 0.01
CA GLU A 76 10.26 -1.10 1.02
C GLU A 76 9.69 -0.17 2.10
N PHE A 77 8.55 -0.54 2.67
CA PHE A 77 8.03 0.11 3.87
C PHE A 77 7.67 -0.91 4.95
N HIS A 78 8.25 -0.71 6.12
CA HIS A 78 8.09 -1.60 7.28
C HIS A 78 6.81 -1.28 8.03
N ALA A 79 5.71 -1.87 7.59
CA ALA A 79 4.43 -1.82 8.30
C ALA A 79 3.97 -3.18 8.84
N GLN A 80 4.86 -4.17 8.88
CA GLN A 80 4.53 -5.51 9.35
C GLN A 80 4.58 -5.58 10.87
N GLY A 81 3.40 -5.56 11.45
CA GLY A 81 3.09 -6.05 12.79
C GLY A 81 2.18 -7.29 12.71
N HIS A 82 2.43 -8.23 11.80
CA HIS A 82 1.64 -9.47 11.67
C HIS A 82 1.91 -10.49 12.81
N GLY A 83 2.27 -10.03 14.01
CA GLY A 83 2.60 -10.89 15.16
C GLY A 83 4.02 -11.48 15.13
N GLY A 84 4.91 -10.94 14.29
CA GLY A 84 6.33 -11.33 14.27
C GLY A 84 7.09 -10.81 15.49
N PRO A 85 8.19 -11.49 15.90
CA PRO A 85 8.93 -11.19 17.13
C PRO A 85 9.54 -9.78 17.17
N GLU A 86 9.78 -9.14 16.01
CA GLU A 86 10.38 -7.79 15.88
C GLU A 86 9.34 -6.69 15.58
N GLY A 87 8.05 -6.95 15.83
CA GLY A 87 6.94 -6.21 15.25
C GLY A 87 6.95 -4.68 15.45
N ALA A 88 6.58 -3.97 14.39
CA ALA A 88 6.27 -2.54 14.44
C ALA A 88 4.85 -2.33 14.99
N TYR A 89 4.70 -1.99 16.27
CA TYR A 89 3.38 -2.00 16.91
C TYR A 89 2.65 -0.65 16.96
N ALA A 90 3.29 0.44 16.53
CA ALA A 90 2.75 1.79 16.80
C ALA A 90 1.76 2.31 15.76
N HIS A 91 1.39 1.54 14.73
CA HIS A 91 0.45 2.00 13.70
C HIS A 91 -0.87 2.50 14.31
N PHE A 92 -1.39 1.78 15.31
CA PHE A 92 -2.59 2.19 16.04
C PHE A 92 -2.34 3.34 17.01
N SER A 93 -1.13 3.49 17.56
CA SER A 93 -0.77 4.66 18.37
C SER A 93 -0.80 5.95 17.55
N TYR A 94 -0.18 5.94 16.35
CA TYR A 94 -0.26 7.07 15.42
C TYR A 94 -1.69 7.35 14.98
N LEU A 95 -2.50 6.31 14.72
CA LEU A 95 -3.92 6.48 14.42
C LEU A 95 -4.65 7.18 15.58
N SER A 96 -4.46 6.72 16.82
CA SER A 96 -5.07 7.32 18.02
C SER A 96 -4.65 8.78 18.22
N LEU A 97 -3.38 9.13 18.00
CA LEU A 97 -2.90 10.51 18.07
C LEU A 97 -3.58 11.41 17.02
N ASN A 98 -3.77 10.91 15.79
CA ASN A 98 -4.53 11.66 14.78
C ASN A 98 -6.01 11.80 15.18
N VAL A 99 -6.61 10.78 15.80
CA VAL A 99 -8.00 10.87 16.29
C VAL A 99 -8.12 11.91 17.43
N GLU A 100 -7.17 11.91 18.36
CA GLU A 100 -7.11 12.91 19.43
C GLU A 100 -6.96 14.33 18.88
N GLU A 101 -6.04 14.54 17.93
CA GLU A 101 -5.86 15.84 17.27
C GLU A 101 -7.15 16.30 16.57
N MET A 102 -7.89 15.40 15.93
CA MET A 102 -9.19 15.73 15.34
C MET A 102 -10.19 16.21 16.39
N PHE A 103 -10.24 15.58 17.57
CA PHE A 103 -11.12 16.02 18.65
C PHE A 103 -10.73 17.38 19.23
N LEU A 104 -9.43 17.65 19.35
CA LEU A 104 -8.92 18.91 19.90
C LEU A 104 -9.05 20.09 18.94
N SER A 105 -8.75 19.86 17.66
CA SER A 105 -8.79 20.90 16.62
C SER A 105 -10.18 21.09 16.01
N GLY A 106 -11.01 20.05 16.00
CA GLY A 106 -12.25 20.01 15.22
C GLY A 106 -12.03 19.79 13.71
N GLU A 107 -10.79 19.54 13.28
CA GLU A 107 -10.40 19.39 11.87
C GLU A 107 -9.99 17.94 11.56
N ALA A 108 -10.38 17.44 10.39
CA ALA A 108 -9.98 16.11 9.95
C ALA A 108 -8.48 16.05 9.66
N GLN A 109 -7.80 15.02 10.18
CA GLN A 109 -6.35 14.87 9.97
C GLN A 109 -5.97 14.32 8.58
N TYR A 110 -6.97 13.84 7.84
CA TYR A 110 -6.83 13.37 6.47
C TYR A 110 -8.02 13.85 5.64
N PRO A 111 -7.81 14.19 4.35
CA PRO A 111 -8.91 14.46 3.43
C PRO A 111 -9.86 13.25 3.39
N VAL A 112 -11.16 13.49 3.55
CA VAL A 112 -12.19 12.44 3.59
C VAL A 112 -12.31 11.72 2.23
N GLU A 113 -11.97 12.44 1.17
CA GLU A 113 -11.87 11.98 -0.22
C GLU A 113 -11.00 10.73 -0.31
N ARG A 114 -9.92 10.64 0.47
CA ARG A 114 -9.06 9.45 0.51
C ARG A 114 -9.85 8.20 0.87
N THR A 115 -10.71 8.29 1.88
CA THR A 115 -11.53 7.15 2.34
C THR A 115 -12.52 6.73 1.27
N LEU A 116 -13.15 7.69 0.58
CA LEU A 116 -14.06 7.43 -0.54
C LEU A 116 -13.32 6.75 -1.69
N LEU A 117 -12.17 7.30 -2.11
CA LEU A 117 -11.35 6.75 -3.18
C LEU A 117 -10.87 5.33 -2.87
N THR A 118 -10.25 5.10 -1.70
CA THR A 118 -9.70 3.77 -1.38
C THR A 118 -10.79 2.71 -1.23
N SER A 119 -11.87 3.04 -0.54
CA SER A 119 -12.98 2.10 -0.34
C SER A 119 -13.71 1.84 -1.65
N GLY A 120 -13.91 2.89 -2.43
CA GLY A 120 -14.63 2.82 -3.69
C GLY A 120 -13.87 2.05 -4.78
N VAL A 121 -12.58 2.30 -4.93
CA VAL A 121 -11.72 1.54 -5.84
C VAL A 121 -11.73 0.06 -5.44
N LEU A 122 -11.60 -0.25 -4.15
CA LEU A 122 -11.62 -1.64 -3.68
C LEU A 122 -12.97 -2.31 -3.98
N GLU A 123 -14.08 -1.65 -3.70
CA GLU A 123 -15.43 -2.17 -3.97
C GLU A 123 -15.64 -2.45 -5.46
N ALA A 124 -15.24 -1.51 -6.33
CA ALA A 124 -15.29 -1.72 -7.77
C ALA A 124 -14.42 -2.90 -8.20
N ALA A 125 -13.22 -3.06 -7.62
CA ALA A 125 -12.33 -4.17 -7.96
C ALA A 125 -12.89 -5.54 -7.53
N LEU A 126 -13.51 -5.61 -6.35
CA LEU A 126 -14.17 -6.82 -5.85
C LEU A 126 -15.41 -7.16 -6.69
N THR A 127 -16.21 -6.15 -7.05
CA THR A 127 -17.37 -6.32 -7.95
C THR A 127 -16.92 -6.80 -9.33
N SER A 128 -15.88 -6.19 -9.90
CA SER A 128 -15.26 -6.60 -11.16
C SER A 128 -14.90 -8.08 -11.13
N ARG A 129 -14.22 -8.55 -10.09
CA ARG A 129 -13.87 -9.95 -9.89
C ARG A 129 -15.11 -10.85 -9.83
N TYR A 130 -16.12 -10.46 -9.05
CA TYR A 130 -17.37 -11.21 -8.93
C TYR A 130 -18.09 -11.34 -10.29
N GLU A 131 -18.07 -10.28 -11.11
CA GLU A 131 -18.72 -10.22 -12.42
C GLU A 131 -17.83 -10.72 -13.58
N GLY A 132 -16.82 -11.53 -13.28
CA GLY A 132 -15.98 -12.18 -14.29
C GLY A 132 -14.80 -11.34 -14.78
N TYR A 133 -14.22 -10.52 -13.91
CA TYR A 133 -13.04 -9.68 -14.17
C TYR A 133 -13.26 -8.61 -15.24
N LYS A 134 -14.48 -8.11 -15.39
CA LYS A 134 -14.79 -7.05 -16.36
C LYS A 134 -14.30 -5.68 -15.89
N ARG A 135 -13.86 -4.83 -16.82
CA ARG A 135 -13.57 -3.42 -16.52
C ARG A 135 -14.86 -2.73 -16.05
N LEU A 136 -14.76 -1.99 -14.96
CA LEU A 136 -15.84 -1.17 -14.42
C LEU A 136 -15.43 0.29 -14.47
N GLU A 137 -16.28 1.11 -15.07
CA GLU A 137 -16.13 2.57 -15.00
C GLU A 137 -16.67 3.06 -13.66
N THR A 138 -15.98 4.01 -13.04
CA THR A 138 -16.32 4.56 -11.72
C THR A 138 -16.52 6.08 -11.78
N PRO A 139 -17.51 6.59 -12.54
CA PRO A 139 -17.75 8.03 -12.66
C PRO A 139 -18.11 8.72 -11.34
N TRP A 140 -18.56 7.95 -10.35
CA TRP A 140 -18.85 8.42 -9.00
C TRP A 140 -17.58 8.61 -8.14
N LEU A 141 -16.40 8.24 -8.65
CA LEU A 141 -15.09 8.54 -8.08
C LEU A 141 -14.37 9.70 -8.79
N ASP A 142 -15.07 10.43 -9.67
CA ASP A 142 -14.52 11.60 -10.37
C ASP A 142 -14.43 12.79 -9.42
N LEU A 143 -13.35 12.83 -8.63
CA LEU A 143 -13.08 13.86 -7.64
C LEU A 143 -11.58 14.10 -7.49
N GLU A 144 -11.22 15.34 -7.16
CA GLU A 144 -9.84 15.72 -6.90
C GLU A 144 -9.43 15.32 -5.48
N TYR A 145 -8.24 14.71 -5.34
CA TYR A 145 -7.64 14.42 -4.05
C TYR A 145 -6.29 15.12 -3.95
N GLN A 146 -6.20 16.06 -3.01
CA GLN A 146 -4.95 16.66 -2.61
C GLN A 146 -4.48 15.99 -1.31
N SER A 147 -3.28 15.41 -1.34
CA SER A 147 -2.67 14.91 -0.11
C SER A 147 -2.31 16.06 0.83
N TYR A 148 -2.19 15.76 2.12
CA TYR A 148 -1.79 16.73 3.14
C TYR A 148 -0.33 17.18 2.96
N ASP A 149 -0.08 18.48 3.21
CA ASP A 149 1.26 19.06 3.14
C ASP A 149 2.06 18.86 4.44
N VAL A 150 1.37 18.78 5.59
CA VAL A 150 1.99 18.69 6.91
C VAL A 150 1.73 17.33 7.53
N PHE A 151 2.80 16.60 7.83
CA PHE A 151 2.78 15.28 8.47
C PHE A 151 2.85 15.44 9.99
N ARG A 152 1.71 15.51 10.70
CA ARG A 152 1.74 15.72 12.16
C ARG A 152 2.08 14.46 12.96
N TRP A 153 1.20 13.45 12.95
CA TRP A 153 1.34 12.25 13.79
C TRP A 153 1.63 11.02 12.94
N ARG A 154 2.85 10.91 12.42
CA ARG A 154 3.29 9.79 11.58
C ARG A 154 4.75 9.41 11.86
N PRO A 155 5.13 8.14 11.65
CA PRO A 155 6.53 7.77 11.66
C PRO A 155 7.25 8.44 10.48
N THR A 156 8.40 9.05 10.73
CA THR A 156 9.25 9.70 9.72
C THR A 156 10.58 8.98 9.51
N GLY A 157 10.91 8.02 10.38
CA GLY A 157 12.11 7.21 10.27
C GLY A 157 11.99 6.10 9.22
N PRO A 158 13.12 5.64 8.65
CA PRO A 158 13.14 4.53 7.70
C PRO A 158 12.86 3.17 8.36
N ARG A 159 12.98 3.09 9.69
CA ARG A 159 12.72 1.90 10.51
C ARG A 159 11.94 2.29 11.77
N PRO A 160 11.13 1.38 12.35
CA PRO A 160 10.54 1.59 13.66
C PRO A 160 11.62 1.78 14.73
N THR A 161 11.39 2.68 15.69
CA THR A 161 12.31 2.96 16.80
C THR A 161 11.55 3.39 18.06
N GLY A 162 12.24 3.37 19.20
CA GLY A 162 11.75 3.90 20.48
C GLY A 162 10.54 3.12 21.01
N ALA A 163 9.55 3.84 21.55
CA ALA A 163 8.38 3.26 22.22
C ALA A 163 7.59 2.22 21.38
N CYS A 164 7.79 2.19 20.07
CA CYS A 164 7.18 1.21 19.17
C CYS A 164 7.80 -0.21 19.30
N LEU A 165 9.05 -0.28 19.76
CA LEU A 165 9.87 -1.50 19.89
C LEU A 165 10.31 -1.76 21.34
N ASP A 166 10.29 -0.73 22.18
CA ASP A 166 10.70 -0.87 23.58
C ASP A 166 9.78 -1.86 24.31
N PRO A 167 10.35 -2.73 25.18
CA PRO A 167 9.56 -3.70 25.91
C PRO A 167 8.58 -2.98 26.86
N TRP A 168 7.35 -3.49 26.92
CA TRP A 168 6.37 -3.09 27.93
C TRP A 168 6.32 -4.12 29.08
N PRO A 169 6.38 -3.71 30.35
CA PRO A 169 6.50 -2.33 30.83
C PRO A 169 7.93 -1.76 30.66
N PRO A 170 8.11 -0.41 30.61
CA PRO A 170 9.42 0.21 30.56
C PRO A 170 10.26 -0.22 31.77
N ARG A 171 11.56 -0.44 31.55
CA ARG A 171 12.48 -0.74 32.67
C ARG A 171 12.58 0.50 33.57
N ALA A 172 12.45 0.27 34.88
CA ALA A 172 12.56 1.30 35.92
C ALA A 172 13.97 1.90 36.01
#